data_AF-A0A3S4M8X5-F1
#
_entry.id   AF-A0A3S4M8X5-F1
#
_cell.length_a   1.000
_cell.length_b   1.000
_cell.length_c   1.000
_cell.angle_alpha   90.00
_cell.angle_beta   90.00
_cell.angle_gamma   90.00
#
_symmetry.space_group_name_H-M   'P 1'
#
loop_
_entity.id
_entity.type
_entity.pdbx_description
1 polymer ?
#
loop_
_entity_poly.entity_id
_entity_poly.type
_entity_poly.pdbx_seq_one_letter_code
_entity_poly.pdbx_strand_id
1 'polypeptide(L)'
;MKNPIIYLILYVFVLSCGSKQEYESVNEKASLPEKFDFNAMNLKVVTSSINHKNQTMMTLYGNNPAMEELKGKPEKEESKERILALITWSQKEDPYWYGAKIPDRLLSVEVIKSRYPLSDNFDIQYEKYEGPALKKVSASGSERIPAILTMKPSIMP
;
A
#
# COMPACT_ATOMS: atom_id res chain seq x y z
N MET A 1 5.28 56.22 -26.99
CA MET A 1 5.00 55.72 -25.63
C MET A 1 5.43 54.26 -25.57
N LYS A 2 6.47 53.93 -24.78
CA LYS A 2 6.96 52.55 -24.65
C LYS A 2 5.89 51.72 -23.95
N ASN A 3 5.42 50.64 -24.57
CA ASN A 3 4.29 49.86 -24.09
C ASN A 3 4.77 48.80 -23.08
N PRO A 4 4.58 48.99 -21.76
CA PRO A 4 5.18 48.13 -20.73
C PRO A 4 4.69 46.67 -20.80
N ILE A 5 3.53 46.45 -21.41
CA ILE A 5 2.92 45.14 -21.64
C ILE A 5 3.81 44.25 -22.53
N ILE A 6 4.52 44.83 -23.51
CA ILE A 6 5.40 44.07 -24.40
C ILE A 6 6.59 43.50 -23.63
N TYR A 7 7.15 44.27 -22.68
CA TYR A 7 8.25 43.81 -21.85
C TYR A 7 7.80 42.73 -20.85
N LEU A 8 6.57 42.82 -20.33
CA LEU A 8 5.99 41.80 -19.46
C LEU A 8 5.79 40.47 -20.19
N ILE A 9 5.22 40.49 -21.40
CA ILE A 9 5.03 39.28 -22.21
C ILE A 9 6.39 38.66 -22.56
N LEU A 10 7.37 39.47 -22.95
CA LEU A 10 8.72 38.98 -23.26
C LEU A 10 9.35 38.31 -22.03
N TYR A 11 9.17 38.87 -20.83
CA TYR A 11 9.71 38.31 -19.58
C TYR A 11 9.09 36.95 -19.21
N VAL A 12 7.78 36.77 -19.46
CA VAL A 12 7.10 35.48 -19.23
C VAL A 12 7.63 34.39 -20.17
N PHE A 13 7.99 34.73 -21.41
CA PHE A 13 8.59 33.77 -22.35
C PHE A 13 10.00 33.33 -21.97
N VAL A 14 10.82 34.18 -21.34
CA VAL A 14 12.19 33.79 -20.92
C VAL A 14 12.20 32.87 -19.70
N LEU A 15 11.15 32.90 -18.86
CA LEU A 15 11.01 32.04 -17.69
C LEU A 15 10.44 30.65 -18.01
N SER A 16 9.99 30.40 -19.24
CA SER A 16 9.52 29.08 -19.70
C SER A 16 10.69 28.18 -20.13
N CYS A 17 11.72 28.09 -19.28
CA CYS A 17 12.76 27.08 -19.41
C CYS A 17 12.35 25.87 -18.58
N GLY A 18 11.50 25.01 -19.17
CA GLY A 18 11.14 23.74 -18.56
C GLY A 18 12.37 22.84 -18.50
N SER A 19 12.91 22.61 -17.30
CA SER A 19 13.93 21.58 -17.09
C SER A 19 13.38 20.24 -17.59
N LYS A 20 14.14 19.50 -18.40
CA LYS A 20 13.80 18.11 -18.73
C LYS A 20 13.78 17.33 -17.42
N GLN A 21 12.59 16.96 -16.98
CA GLN A 21 12.43 16.19 -15.76
C GLN A 21 12.88 14.76 -16.10
N GLU A 22 13.92 14.30 -15.42
CA GLU A 22 14.38 12.93 -15.56
C GLU A 22 13.42 12.05 -14.76
N TYR A 23 12.66 11.23 -15.47
CA TYR A 23 11.60 10.44 -14.85
C TYR A 23 12.08 9.03 -14.54
N GLU A 24 11.81 8.56 -13.32
CA GLU A 24 12.10 7.19 -12.91
C GLU A 24 11.18 6.21 -13.66
N SER A 25 11.77 5.17 -14.26
CA SER A 25 11.01 4.08 -14.91
C SER A 25 10.33 3.15 -13.91
N VAL A 26 10.84 3.10 -12.68
CA VAL A 26 10.33 2.30 -11.57
C VAL A 26 10.27 3.17 -10.32
N ASN A 27 9.21 3.03 -9.54
CA ASN A 27 9.04 3.79 -8.30
C ASN A 27 9.83 3.14 -7.15
N GLU A 28 11.15 3.30 -7.15
CA GLU A 28 12.06 2.65 -6.20
C GLU A 28 11.73 2.96 -4.73
N LYS A 29 11.22 4.16 -4.44
CA LYS A 29 10.82 4.56 -3.08
C LYS A 29 9.63 3.77 -2.53
N ALA A 30 8.78 3.27 -3.43
CA ALA A 30 7.62 2.45 -3.09
C ALA A 30 7.93 0.95 -3.09
N SER A 31 9.07 0.55 -3.67
CA SER A 31 9.49 -0.84 -3.72
C SER A 31 9.61 -1.44 -2.32
N LEU A 32 9.20 -2.70 -2.22
CA LEU A 32 9.40 -3.49 -1.01
C LEU A 32 10.82 -4.04 -0.99
N PRO A 33 11.47 -4.15 0.18
CA PRO A 33 12.81 -4.73 0.26
C PRO A 33 12.77 -6.22 -0.06
N GLU A 34 13.84 -6.76 -0.66
CA GLU A 34 13.93 -8.16 -1.14
C GLU A 34 13.54 -9.21 -0.10
N LYS A 35 13.79 -8.93 1.18
CA LYS A 35 13.43 -9.82 2.30
C LYS A 35 11.92 -10.04 2.48
N PHE A 36 11.07 -9.22 1.85
CA PHE A 36 9.62 -9.41 1.85
C PHE A 36 9.22 -10.25 0.63
N ASP A 37 9.20 -11.56 0.81
CA ASP A 37 8.93 -12.51 -0.27
C ASP A 37 7.44 -12.85 -0.39
N PHE A 38 6.77 -12.26 -1.38
CA PHE A 38 5.38 -12.55 -1.71
C PHE A 38 5.15 -13.99 -2.15
N ASN A 39 6.11 -14.57 -2.90
CA ASN A 39 5.95 -15.88 -3.52
C ASN A 39 6.05 -16.98 -2.47
N ALA A 40 7.02 -16.86 -1.54
CA ALA A 40 7.14 -17.79 -0.42
C ALA A 40 5.87 -17.84 0.45
N MET A 41 5.17 -16.71 0.61
CA MET A 41 3.91 -16.62 1.36
C MET A 41 2.66 -16.84 0.48
N ASN A 42 2.79 -17.03 -0.83
CA ASN A 42 1.70 -17.13 -1.81
C ASN A 42 0.66 -16.00 -1.69
N LEU A 43 1.15 -14.76 -1.50
CA LEU A 43 0.31 -13.58 -1.29
C LEU A 43 -0.26 -13.05 -2.60
N LYS A 44 -1.56 -12.79 -2.60
CA LYS A 44 -2.30 -12.15 -3.70
C LYS A 44 -3.08 -10.95 -3.19
N VAL A 45 -3.36 -9.99 -4.07
CA VAL A 45 -4.14 -8.81 -3.71
C VAL A 45 -5.55 -9.23 -3.27
N VAL A 46 -5.97 -8.73 -2.11
CA VAL A 46 -7.34 -8.85 -1.59
C VAL A 46 -8.12 -7.60 -1.95
N THR A 47 -7.60 -6.44 -1.56
CA THR A 47 -8.25 -5.14 -1.76
C THR A 47 -7.24 -4.01 -1.54
N SER A 48 -7.58 -2.80 -1.98
CA SER A 48 -6.79 -1.59 -1.71
C SER A 48 -7.68 -0.47 -1.20
N SER A 49 -7.09 0.45 -0.44
CA SER A 49 -7.78 1.61 0.12
C SER A 49 -6.88 2.85 0.11
N ILE A 50 -7.52 4.02 0.01
CA ILE A 50 -6.86 5.32 0.03
C ILE A 50 -7.41 6.09 1.22
N ASN A 51 -6.51 6.61 2.06
CA ASN A 51 -6.87 7.54 3.12
C ASN A 51 -6.43 8.95 2.72
N HIS A 52 -7.39 9.74 2.26
CA HIS A 52 -7.15 11.13 1.83
C HIS A 52 -6.73 12.05 2.97
N LYS A 53 -7.24 11.84 4.19
CA LYS A 53 -6.86 12.68 5.33
C LYS A 53 -5.39 12.51 5.69
N ASN A 54 -4.92 11.26 5.68
CA ASN A 54 -3.56 10.91 6.05
C ASN A 54 -2.60 10.85 4.85
N GLN A 55 -3.10 11.08 3.62
CA GLN A 55 -2.32 10.96 2.37
C GLN A 55 -1.57 9.61 2.28
N THR A 56 -2.27 8.52 2.61
CA THR A 56 -1.73 7.16 2.54
C THR A 56 -2.54 6.26 1.62
N MET A 57 -1.88 5.27 1.04
CA MET A 57 -2.49 4.21 0.26
C MET A 57 -2.10 2.88 0.90
N MET A 58 -3.03 1.93 0.95
CA MET A 58 -2.77 0.61 1.48
C MET A 58 -3.33 -0.48 0.59
N THR A 59 -2.64 -1.61 0.54
CA THR A 59 -3.09 -2.81 -0.14
C THR A 59 -3.01 -3.97 0.82
N LEU A 60 -4.14 -4.66 0.99
CA LEU A 60 -4.23 -5.90 1.73
C LEU A 60 -3.92 -7.04 0.76
N TYR A 61 -2.99 -7.89 1.16
CA TYR A 61 -2.67 -9.14 0.51
C TYR A 61 -3.07 -10.31 1.40
N GLY A 62 -3.38 -11.44 0.79
CA GLY A 62 -3.72 -12.67 1.48
C GLY A 62 -3.31 -13.89 0.69
N ASN A 63 -3.00 -14.98 1.38
CA ASN A 63 -2.84 -16.27 0.74
C ASN A 63 -4.21 -16.94 0.47
N ASN A 64 -4.24 -18.01 -0.34
CA ASN A 64 -5.51 -18.62 -0.76
C ASN A 64 -6.46 -18.97 0.43
N PRO A 65 -6.00 -19.62 1.53
CA PRO A 65 -6.88 -19.92 2.66
C PRO A 65 -7.48 -18.67 3.32
N ALA A 66 -6.68 -17.62 3.53
CA ALA A 66 -7.16 -16.37 4.10
C ALA A 66 -8.17 -15.66 3.17
N MET A 67 -7.92 -15.70 1.86
CA MET A 67 -8.82 -15.10 0.87
C MET A 67 -10.18 -15.81 0.81
N GLU A 68 -10.21 -17.14 0.81
CA GLU A 68 -11.48 -17.88 0.79
C GLU A 68 -12.30 -17.63 2.07
N GLU A 69 -11.63 -17.51 3.21
CA GLU A 69 -12.30 -17.11 4.45
C GLU A 69 -12.88 -15.69 4.38
N LEU A 70 -12.13 -14.71 3.87
CA LEU A 70 -12.64 -13.34 3.68
C LEU A 70 -13.79 -13.25 2.66
N LYS A 71 -13.92 -14.24 1.77
CA LYS A 71 -15.07 -14.38 0.84
C LYS A 71 -16.27 -15.07 1.49
N GLY A 72 -16.20 -15.46 2.77
CA GLY A 72 -17.25 -16.21 3.46
C GLY A 72 -17.31 -17.69 3.06
N LYS A 73 -16.24 -18.23 2.47
CA LYS A 73 -16.09 -19.65 2.13
C LYS A 73 -14.96 -20.27 2.96
N PRO A 74 -15.06 -20.30 4.30
CA PRO A 74 -13.97 -20.78 5.14
C PRO A 74 -13.64 -22.24 4.78
N GLU A 75 -12.40 -22.48 4.40
CA GLU A 75 -11.88 -23.83 4.21
C GLU A 75 -11.83 -24.50 5.60
N LYS A 76 -12.56 -25.61 5.77
CA LYS A 76 -12.68 -26.34 7.04
C LYS A 76 -11.39 -27.09 7.44
N GLU A 77 -10.36 -27.02 6.61
CA GLU A 77 -9.05 -27.57 6.95
C GLU A 77 -8.35 -26.64 7.96
N GLU A 78 -8.38 -27.06 9.22
CA GLU A 78 -7.68 -26.43 10.35
C GLU A 78 -6.14 -26.47 10.20
N SER A 79 -5.61 -27.14 9.16
CA SER A 79 -4.17 -27.35 8.97
C SER A 79 -3.47 -26.31 8.10
N LYS A 80 -4.21 -25.47 7.36
CA LYS A 80 -3.61 -24.50 6.44
C LYS A 80 -3.40 -23.15 7.12
N GLU A 81 -2.15 -22.69 7.14
CA GLU A 81 -1.80 -21.35 7.64
C GLU A 81 -2.47 -20.28 6.76
N ARG A 82 -3.18 -19.36 7.41
CA ARG A 82 -3.79 -18.17 6.83
C ARG A 82 -2.86 -17.00 7.07
N ILE A 83 -2.50 -16.31 6.00
CA ILE A 83 -1.60 -15.16 6.07
C ILE A 83 -2.30 -13.98 5.41
N LEU A 84 -2.36 -12.86 6.13
CA LEU A 84 -2.70 -11.55 5.59
C LEU A 84 -1.52 -10.60 5.79
N ALA A 85 -1.30 -9.71 4.82
CA ALA A 85 -0.30 -8.65 4.91
C ALA A 85 -0.91 -7.32 4.42
N LEU A 86 -1.07 -6.36 5.32
CA LEU A 86 -1.47 -5.00 4.97
C LEU A 86 -0.23 -4.13 4.78
N ILE A 87 -0.02 -3.65 3.57
CA ILE A 87 1.11 -2.79 3.23
C ILE A 87 0.61 -1.37 3.07
N THR A 88 1.28 -0.40 3.69
CA THR A 88 0.89 1.02 3.67
C THR A 88 2.03 1.88 3.17
N TRP A 89 1.72 2.77 2.22
CA TRP A 89 2.62 3.76 1.66
C TRP A 89 2.09 5.18 1.90
N SER A 90 2.98 6.17 1.93
CA SER A 90 2.57 7.56 1.68
C SER A 90 2.19 7.74 0.20
N GLN A 91 1.54 8.84 -0.13
CA GLN A 91 1.21 9.20 -1.51
C GLN A 91 2.09 10.33 -2.03
N LYS A 92 2.36 10.32 -3.34
CA LYS A 92 2.90 11.46 -4.11
C LYS A 92 2.04 11.69 -5.34
N GLU A 93 2.08 12.91 -5.87
CA GLU A 93 1.49 13.19 -7.20
C GLU A 93 2.20 12.34 -8.26
N ASP A 94 1.43 11.84 -9.21
CA ASP A 94 1.96 11.14 -10.37
C ASP A 94 2.60 12.17 -11.32
N PRO A 95 3.90 12.05 -11.63
CA PRO A 95 4.56 12.99 -12.54
C PRO A 95 4.10 12.86 -14.00
N TYR A 96 3.45 11.75 -14.36
CA TYR A 96 2.96 11.45 -15.70
C TYR A 96 1.47 11.75 -15.88
N TRP A 97 0.67 11.73 -14.80
CA TRP A 97 -0.77 11.96 -14.87
C TRP A 97 -1.23 12.97 -13.82
N TYR A 98 -1.56 14.18 -14.31
CA TYR A 98 -2.10 15.24 -13.47
C TYR A 98 -3.36 14.80 -12.69
N GLY A 99 -3.33 15.01 -11.38
CA GLY A 99 -4.42 14.66 -10.46
C GLY A 99 -4.42 13.21 -10.00
N ALA A 100 -3.57 12.35 -10.57
CA ALA A 100 -3.36 11.00 -10.06
C ALA A 100 -2.35 11.03 -8.90
N LYS A 101 -2.57 10.15 -7.91
CA LYS A 101 -1.66 9.93 -6.80
C LYS A 101 -1.19 8.50 -6.79
N ILE A 102 0.11 8.32 -6.65
CA ILE A 102 0.77 7.02 -6.61
C ILE A 102 1.42 6.79 -5.24
N PRO A 103 1.72 5.53 -4.87
CA PRO A 103 2.56 5.24 -3.72
C PRO A 103 3.87 6.03 -3.76
N ASP A 104 4.37 6.43 -2.60
CA ASP A 104 5.68 7.02 -2.42
C ASP A 104 6.48 6.15 -1.44
N ARG A 105 6.73 6.58 -0.21
CA ARG A 105 7.55 5.81 0.74
C ARG A 105 6.73 4.69 1.39
N LEU A 106 7.33 3.51 1.46
CA LEU A 106 6.83 2.42 2.31
C LEU A 106 6.85 2.86 3.78
N LEU A 107 5.68 2.85 4.42
CA LEU A 107 5.50 3.26 5.81
C LEU A 107 5.45 2.06 6.74
N SER A 108 4.65 1.05 6.41
CA SER A 108 4.50 -0.13 7.27
C SER A 108 4.02 -1.36 6.52
N VAL A 109 4.33 -2.51 7.13
CA VAL A 109 3.73 -3.80 6.81
C VAL A 109 3.19 -4.40 8.11
N GLU A 110 1.91 -4.72 8.14
CA GLU A 110 1.25 -5.43 9.22
C GLU A 110 0.91 -6.85 8.74
N VAL A 111 1.42 -7.88 9.42
CA VAL A 111 1.23 -9.28 9.07
C VAL A 111 0.38 -9.97 10.13
N ILE A 112 -0.66 -10.67 9.68
CA ILE A 112 -1.51 -11.54 10.50
C ILE A 112 -1.29 -12.97 10.04
N LYS A 113 -0.98 -13.87 10.98
CA LYS A 113 -0.91 -15.31 10.73
C LYS A 113 -1.78 -16.08 11.71
N SER A 114 -2.47 -17.09 11.20
CA SER A 114 -3.25 -18.01 12.03
C SER A 114 -3.30 -19.39 11.39
N ARG A 115 -3.26 -20.44 12.21
CA ARG A 115 -3.58 -21.81 11.77
C ARG A 115 -5.07 -22.10 11.83
N TYR A 116 -5.79 -21.36 12.67
CA TYR A 116 -7.23 -21.46 12.85
C TYR A 116 -7.97 -20.43 11.99
N PRO A 117 -9.30 -20.58 11.77
CA PRO A 117 -10.10 -19.53 11.16
C PRO A 117 -9.85 -18.17 11.82
N LEU A 118 -9.60 -17.16 10.99
CA LEU A 118 -9.43 -15.77 11.43
C LEU A 118 -10.69 -15.23 12.13
N SER A 119 -11.87 -15.78 11.82
CA SER A 119 -13.14 -15.50 12.50
C SER A 119 -13.13 -15.82 13.99
N ASP A 120 -12.37 -16.83 14.39
CA ASP A 120 -12.40 -17.36 15.77
C ASP A 120 -11.49 -16.56 16.70
N ASN A 121 -10.65 -15.68 16.13
CA ASN A 121 -9.69 -14.83 16.83
C ASN A 121 -8.80 -15.60 17.83
N PHE A 122 -8.57 -16.89 17.56
CA PHE A 122 -7.82 -17.80 18.39
C PHE A 122 -6.41 -18.00 17.83
N ASP A 123 -5.39 -17.85 18.69
CA ASP A 123 -3.97 -18.01 18.35
C ASP A 123 -3.51 -17.19 17.12
N ILE A 124 -4.05 -15.96 16.98
CA ILE A 124 -3.64 -15.04 15.92
C ILE A 124 -2.31 -14.39 16.29
N GLN A 125 -1.31 -14.58 15.44
CA GLN A 125 -0.03 -13.89 15.51
C GLN A 125 -0.10 -12.60 14.70
N TYR A 126 0.32 -11.50 15.33
CA TYR A 126 0.39 -10.19 14.70
C TYR A 126 1.81 -9.64 14.79
N GLU A 127 2.32 -9.18 13.65
CA GLU A 127 3.62 -8.55 13.56
C GLU A 127 3.51 -7.23 12.78
N LYS A 128 4.18 -6.20 13.29
CA LYS A 128 4.27 -4.91 12.60
C LYS A 128 5.72 -4.60 12.25
N TYR A 129 5.90 -4.11 11.04
CA TYR A 129 7.17 -3.64 10.51
C TYR A 129 7.01 -2.20 10.03
N GLU A 130 8.01 -1.36 10.28
CA GLU A 130 7.98 0.07 9.92
C GLU A 130 9.17 0.48 9.06
N GLY A 131 8.89 1.43 8.16
CA GLY A 131 9.85 2.06 7.26
C GLY A 131 10.32 1.17 6.10
N PRO A 132 11.14 1.73 5.20
CA PRO A 132 11.61 1.04 3.99
C PRO A 132 12.48 -0.19 4.32
N ALA A 133 13.15 -0.18 5.47
CA ALA A 133 13.95 -1.30 5.93
C ALA A 133 13.12 -2.39 6.63
N LEU A 134 11.78 -2.26 6.74
CA LEU A 134 10.88 -3.16 7.48
C LEU A 134 11.47 -3.60 8.82
N LYS A 135 11.70 -2.63 9.71
CA LYS A 135 12.16 -2.93 11.07
C LYS A 135 10.98 -3.44 11.88
N LYS A 136 11.09 -4.63 12.49
CA LYS A 136 10.05 -5.16 13.38
C LYS A 136 9.90 -4.24 14.59
N VAL A 137 8.66 -3.90 14.93
CA VAL A 137 8.33 -3.07 16.10
C VAL A 137 7.40 -3.83 17.03
N SER A 138 7.51 -3.55 18.33
CA SER A 138 6.58 -4.09 19.32
C SER A 138 5.27 -3.32 19.23
N ALA A 139 4.20 -3.97 18.76
CA ALA A 139 2.88 -3.39 18.63
C ALA A 139 1.80 -4.43 18.99
N SER A 140 0.76 -4.00 19.70
CA SER A 140 -0.42 -4.83 19.95
C SER A 140 -1.27 -4.94 18.69
N GLY A 141 -1.73 -6.15 18.38
CA GLY A 141 -2.69 -6.39 17.30
C GLY A 141 -4.15 -6.18 17.70
N SER A 142 -4.46 -5.91 18.97
CA SER A 142 -5.83 -5.93 19.52
C SER A 142 -6.83 -5.05 18.75
N GLU A 143 -6.42 -3.86 18.33
CA GLU A 143 -7.28 -2.95 17.55
C GLU A 143 -7.09 -3.12 16.04
N ARG A 144 -5.91 -3.60 15.63
CA ARG A 144 -5.52 -3.67 14.22
C ARG A 144 -6.05 -4.91 13.52
N ILE A 145 -6.04 -6.07 14.19
CA ILE A 145 -6.56 -7.33 13.66
C ILE A 145 -8.03 -7.17 13.24
N PRO A 146 -8.96 -6.70 14.10
CA PRO A 146 -10.35 -6.52 13.68
C PRO A 146 -10.48 -5.54 12.52
N ALA A 147 -9.73 -4.42 12.54
CA ALA A 147 -9.77 -3.45 11.45
C ALA A 147 -9.35 -4.07 10.11
N ILE A 148 -8.26 -4.85 10.07
CA ILE A 148 -7.78 -5.52 8.86
C ILE A 148 -8.79 -6.57 8.38
N LEU A 149 -9.37 -7.36 9.28
CA LEU A 149 -10.34 -8.41 8.92
C LEU A 149 -11.66 -7.85 8.35
N THR A 150 -12.00 -6.58 8.62
CA THR A 150 -13.18 -5.94 8.01
C THR A 150 -12.97 -5.51 6.55
N MET A 151 -11.73 -5.53 6.04
CA MET A 151 -11.43 -5.16 4.66
C MET A 151 -11.92 -6.23 3.70
N LYS A 152 -13.01 -5.92 2.98
CA LYS A 152 -13.64 -6.88 2.06
C LYS A 152 -12.82 -7.06 0.78
N PRO A 153 -12.72 -8.30 0.25
CA PRO A 153 -12.13 -8.55 -1.05
C PRO A 153 -12.80 -7.72 -2.15
N SER A 154 -12.01 -7.12 -3.02
CA SER A 154 -12.52 -6.43 -4.20
C SER A 154 -13.07 -7.44 -5.21
N ILE A 155 -14.20 -7.13 -5.82
CA ILE A 155 -14.73 -7.89 -6.95
C ILE A 155 -14.06 -7.31 -8.20
N MET A 156 -13.16 -8.07 -8.82
CA MET A 156 -12.63 -7.68 -10.14
C MET A 156 -13.71 -7.98 -11.19
N PRO A 157 -14.04 -7.01 -12.06
CA PRO A 157 -15.02 -7.18 -13.14
C PRO A 157 -14.54 -8.15 -14.23
#